data_AF-A0A7S2P8B0-F1
#
_entry.id   AF-A0A7S2P8B0-F1
#
_cell.length_a   1.000
_cell.length_b   1.000
_cell.length_c   1.000
_cell.angle_alpha   90.00
_cell.angle_beta   90.00
_cell.angle_gamma   90.00
#
_symmetry.space_group_name_H-M   'P 1'
#
loop_
_entity.id
_entity.type
_entity.pdbx_description
1 polymer ?
#
loop_
_entity_poly.entity_id
_entity_poly.type
_entity_poly.pdbx_seq_one_letter_code
_entity_poly.pdbx_strand_id
1 'polypeptide(L)'
;MIYVVRSLQSGKKIPLLLDEVKAFALKHNQLNHMGILQLFLAPVYKFLSSLSGITFDPSTLLPQLAVAPIHDVVQTALAKKETVYVRLAVVLGLGESLFLRDFANAYKIMTRYPKLFQMLDDRQQLRITEFEVTFIGGLLSFYWARETREPQWIQRGMNALAAFEDWSKLSPWDSLHRYHLLKAELHHSQGDTIRAIESFDAAIANTKKHHQYSYEAIACEWAAHFYDSIGNNDKTKEMIQKSHDAYIKWGAVKKAEALIKLLQVVPSVIPSTMQNQNQPSMSFL
;
A
#
# COMPACT_ATOMS: atom_id res chain seq x y z
N MET A 1 3.60 21.26 1.21
CA MET A 1 3.63 20.00 1.97
C MET A 1 2.36 19.17 1.75
N ILE A 2 1.17 19.69 2.10
CA ILE A 2 -0.12 19.00 1.92
C ILE A 2 -0.39 18.60 0.46
N TYR A 3 -0.03 19.44 -0.51
CA TYR A 3 -0.21 19.16 -1.95
C TYR A 3 0.47 17.86 -2.38
N VAL A 4 1.76 17.67 -2.13
CA VAL A 4 2.49 16.48 -2.60
C VAL A 4 1.95 15.20 -1.94
N VAL A 5 1.61 15.25 -0.66
CA VAL A 5 0.97 14.14 0.07
C VAL A 5 -0.41 13.81 -0.50
N ARG A 6 -1.22 14.84 -0.77
CA ARG A 6 -2.53 14.67 -1.40
C ARG A 6 -2.43 14.21 -2.85
N SER A 7 -1.40 14.63 -3.59
CA SER A 7 -1.17 14.22 -4.97
C SER A 7 -0.66 12.78 -5.08
N LEU A 8 0.11 12.31 -4.10
CA LEU A 8 0.42 10.89 -3.92
C LEU A 8 -0.87 10.07 -3.73
N GLN A 9 -1.80 10.58 -2.92
CA GLN A 9 -3.08 9.93 -2.60
C GLN A 9 -4.12 10.09 -3.72
N SER A 10 -4.04 11.12 -4.55
CA SER A 10 -5.03 11.38 -5.61
C SER A 10 -4.73 10.63 -6.93
N GLY A 11 -3.76 9.71 -6.93
CA GLY A 11 -3.43 8.90 -8.11
C GLY A 11 -2.58 9.62 -9.16
N LYS A 12 -1.91 10.73 -8.82
CA LYS A 12 -0.99 11.39 -9.75
C LYS A 12 0.18 10.45 -10.07
N LYS A 13 0.59 10.43 -11.35
CA LYS A 13 1.65 9.55 -11.83
C LYS A 13 3.00 9.88 -11.16
N ILE A 14 3.73 8.86 -10.75
CA ILE A 14 5.00 8.98 -10.04
C ILE A 14 6.04 9.81 -10.80
N PRO A 15 6.26 9.64 -12.13
CA PRO A 15 7.24 10.44 -12.86
C PRO A 15 6.97 11.95 -12.73
N LEU A 16 5.72 12.39 -12.85
CA LEU A 16 5.34 13.79 -12.70
C LEU A 16 5.56 14.30 -11.26
N LEU A 17 5.29 13.45 -10.26
CA LEU A 17 5.55 13.79 -8.86
C LEU A 17 7.04 13.92 -8.58
N LEU A 18 7.87 13.06 -9.17
CA LEU A 18 9.33 13.17 -9.06
C LEU A 18 9.84 14.47 -9.67
N ASP A 19 9.36 14.86 -10.85
CA ASP A 19 9.72 16.15 -11.46
C ASP A 19 9.33 17.34 -10.56
N GLU A 20 8.15 17.30 -9.94
CA GLU A 20 7.74 18.31 -8.96
C GLU A 20 8.64 18.32 -7.72
N VAL A 21 8.95 17.15 -7.15
CA VAL A 21 9.86 17.03 -6.00
C VAL A 21 11.23 17.63 -6.33
N LYS A 22 11.76 17.37 -7.53
CA LYS A 22 13.02 17.95 -8.01
C LYS A 22 12.93 19.47 -8.10
N ALA A 23 11.87 20.01 -8.73
CA ALA A 23 11.67 21.44 -8.85
C ALA A 23 11.52 22.14 -7.48
N PHE A 24 10.75 21.55 -6.56
CA PHE A 24 10.61 22.05 -5.19
C PHE A 24 11.93 22.01 -4.43
N ALA A 25 12.70 20.94 -4.58
CA ALA A 25 13.99 20.82 -3.90
C ALA A 25 14.97 21.90 -4.36
N LEU A 26 15.08 22.14 -5.67
CA LEU A 26 15.95 23.19 -6.21
C LEU A 26 15.55 24.58 -5.67
N LYS A 27 14.25 24.89 -5.65
CA LYS A 27 13.74 26.15 -5.12
C LYS A 27 14.04 26.31 -3.62
N HIS A 28 13.79 25.26 -2.82
CA HIS A 28 14.01 25.31 -1.38
C HIS A 28 15.49 25.34 -1.00
N ASN A 29 16.36 24.80 -1.85
CA ASN A 29 17.80 24.90 -1.69
C ASN A 29 18.31 26.32 -1.89
N GLN A 30 17.81 27.04 -2.90
CA GLN A 30 18.14 28.46 -3.10
C GLN A 30 17.75 29.32 -1.89
N LEU A 31 16.70 28.92 -1.17
CA LEU A 31 16.22 29.60 0.04
C LEU A 31 16.86 29.07 1.34
N ASN A 32 17.80 28.12 1.28
CA ASN A 32 18.42 27.46 2.44
C ASN A 32 17.41 26.80 3.41
N HIS A 33 16.28 26.31 2.91
CA HIS A 33 15.25 25.65 3.74
C HIS A 33 15.61 24.18 4.04
N MET A 34 16.70 23.96 4.78
CA MET A 34 17.28 22.62 5.03
C MET A 34 16.31 21.63 5.67
N GLY A 35 15.44 22.08 6.59
CA GLY A 35 14.42 21.23 7.20
C GLY A 35 13.42 20.65 6.20
N ILE A 36 12.98 21.46 5.21
CA ILE A 36 12.06 21.01 4.15
C ILE A 36 12.74 19.99 3.24
N LEU A 37 14.01 20.21 2.90
CA LEU A 37 14.76 19.27 2.06
C LEU A 37 14.91 17.92 2.75
N GLN A 38 15.38 17.91 4.00
CA GLN A 38 15.75 16.69 4.72
C GLN A 38 14.56 15.96 5.35
N LEU A 39 13.59 16.69 5.93
CA LEU A 39 12.50 16.09 6.71
C LEU A 39 11.21 15.91 5.91
N PHE A 40 11.12 16.51 4.71
CA PHE A 40 9.96 16.38 3.84
C PHE A 40 10.29 15.80 2.48
N LEU A 41 11.11 16.48 1.69
CA LEU A 41 11.33 16.10 0.29
C LEU A 41 12.16 14.81 0.17
N ALA A 42 13.15 14.59 1.04
CA ALA A 42 13.94 13.36 1.04
C ALA A 42 13.09 12.09 1.32
N PRO A 43 12.23 12.04 2.36
CA PRO A 43 11.31 10.92 2.56
C PRO A 43 10.34 10.68 1.40
N VAL A 44 9.80 11.75 0.79
CA VAL A 44 8.90 11.63 -0.37
C VAL A 44 9.65 11.07 -1.57
N TYR A 45 10.85 11.59 -1.86
CA TYR A 45 11.71 11.11 -2.93
C TYR A 45 12.05 9.62 -2.74
N LYS A 46 12.42 9.21 -1.51
CA LYS A 46 12.64 7.81 -1.17
C LYS A 46 11.44 6.95 -1.54
N PHE A 47 10.25 7.29 -1.03
CA PHE A 47 9.02 6.55 -1.29
C PHE A 47 8.74 6.41 -2.80
N LEU A 48 8.85 7.50 -3.55
CA LEU A 48 8.59 7.48 -4.99
C LEU A 48 9.63 6.67 -5.78
N SER A 49 10.91 6.83 -5.44
CA SER A 49 12.01 6.12 -6.08
C SER A 49 12.01 4.62 -5.76
N SER A 50 11.59 4.20 -4.56
CA SER A 50 11.54 2.79 -4.20
C SER A 50 10.45 2.03 -4.97
N LEU A 51 9.35 2.70 -5.31
CA LEU A 51 8.26 2.13 -6.11
C LEU A 51 8.50 2.22 -7.63
N SER A 52 9.03 3.34 -8.12
CA SER A 52 9.25 3.55 -9.55
C SER A 52 10.55 2.95 -10.06
N GLY A 53 11.59 2.89 -9.23
CA GLY A 53 12.96 2.62 -9.66
C GLY A 53 13.67 3.83 -10.29
N ILE A 54 12.97 4.95 -10.44
CA ILE A 54 13.55 6.19 -10.99
C ILE A 54 14.39 6.84 -9.90
N THR A 55 15.67 7.02 -10.18
CA THR A 55 16.61 7.77 -9.32
C THR A 55 17.08 9.01 -10.05
N PHE A 56 17.32 10.08 -9.29
CA PHE A 56 18.00 11.25 -9.82
C PHE A 56 19.50 11.00 -9.88
N ASP A 57 20.15 11.57 -10.90
CA ASP A 57 21.60 11.55 -11.03
C ASP A 57 22.25 12.19 -9.79
N PRO A 58 23.10 11.46 -9.04
CA PRO A 58 23.79 11.97 -7.86
C PRO A 58 24.56 13.28 -8.08
N SER A 59 25.05 13.53 -9.30
CA SER A 59 25.76 14.77 -9.63
C SER A 59 24.83 15.99 -9.76
N THR A 60 23.55 15.73 -10.04
CA THR A 60 22.50 16.75 -10.19
C THR A 60 21.60 16.88 -8.97
N LEU A 61 21.69 15.92 -8.04
CA LEU A 61 20.88 15.90 -6.84
C LEU A 61 21.58 16.60 -5.68
N LEU A 62 20.79 17.34 -4.91
CA LEU A 62 21.24 18.00 -3.70
C LEU A 62 21.61 16.97 -2.62
N PRO A 63 22.79 17.06 -1.97
CA PRO A 63 23.18 16.18 -0.86
C PRO A 63 22.12 16.10 0.26
N GLN A 64 21.31 17.15 0.42
CA GLN A 64 20.22 17.24 1.39
C GLN A 64 19.04 16.32 1.09
N LEU A 65 18.94 15.80 -0.13
CA LEU A 65 17.98 14.76 -0.51
C LEU A 65 18.53 13.35 -0.31
N ALA A 66 19.71 13.21 0.30
CA ALA A 66 20.23 11.91 0.71
C ALA A 66 19.18 11.16 1.53
N VAL A 67 18.93 9.93 1.12
CA VAL A 67 17.89 9.08 1.70
C VAL A 67 18.35 8.60 3.07
N ALA A 68 17.93 9.29 4.12
CA ALA A 68 18.11 8.82 5.49
C ALA A 68 17.06 7.75 5.83
N PRO A 69 17.41 6.75 6.67
CA PRO A 69 16.43 5.87 7.30
C PRO A 69 15.29 6.66 7.97
N ILE A 70 14.06 6.16 7.88
CA ILE A 70 12.88 6.82 8.45
C ILE A 70 13.08 7.11 9.95
N HIS A 71 13.76 6.22 10.68
CA HIS A 71 14.05 6.43 12.09
C HIS A 71 14.86 7.70 12.34
N ASP A 72 15.89 7.96 11.54
CA ASP A 72 16.78 9.10 11.69
C ASP A 72 16.04 10.41 11.35
N VAL A 73 15.19 10.36 10.32
CA VAL A 73 14.29 11.47 9.97
C VAL A 73 13.36 11.79 11.13
N VAL A 74 12.75 10.76 11.75
CA VAL A 74 11.86 10.92 12.90
C VAL A 74 12.61 11.48 14.11
N GLN A 75 13.80 10.97 14.45
CA GLN A 75 14.59 11.50 15.56
C GLN A 75 14.99 12.95 15.35
N THR A 76 15.40 13.30 14.14
CA THR A 76 15.76 14.68 13.78
C THR A 76 14.54 15.61 13.90
N ALA A 77 13.38 15.19 13.40
CA ALA A 77 12.14 15.97 13.51
C ALA A 77 11.68 16.14 14.97
N LEU A 78 11.80 15.09 15.80
CA LEU A 78 11.51 15.16 17.23
C LEU A 78 12.44 16.12 17.96
N ALA A 79 13.75 16.06 17.69
CA ALA A 79 14.73 16.98 18.28
C ALA A 79 14.42 18.45 17.94
N LYS A 80 13.89 18.70 16.74
CA LYS A 80 13.45 20.04 16.30
C LYS A 80 12.03 20.40 16.74
N LYS A 81 11.30 19.51 17.43
CA LYS A 81 9.89 19.67 17.83
C LYS A 81 8.92 19.86 16.64
N GLU A 82 9.28 19.36 15.46
CA GLU A 82 8.48 19.47 14.23
C GLU A 82 7.61 18.22 14.02
N THR A 83 6.54 18.10 14.81
CA THR A 83 5.68 16.89 14.86
C THR A 83 5.01 16.53 13.53
N VAL A 84 4.80 17.51 12.64
CA VAL A 84 4.25 17.27 11.29
C VAL A 84 5.16 16.36 10.46
N TYR A 85 6.47 16.53 10.55
CA TYR A 85 7.43 15.70 9.82
C TYR A 85 7.58 14.31 10.42
N VAL A 86 7.42 14.18 11.74
CA VAL A 86 7.35 12.87 12.41
C VAL A 86 6.20 12.05 11.83
N ARG A 87 4.99 12.63 11.80
CA ARG A 87 3.80 11.94 11.27
C ARG A 87 3.99 11.60 9.79
N LEU A 88 4.51 12.53 9.00
CA LEU A 88 4.73 12.30 7.58
C LEU A 88 5.74 11.17 7.30
N ALA A 89 6.89 11.18 7.99
CA ALA A 89 7.92 10.17 7.81
C ALA A 89 7.38 8.77 8.15
N VAL A 90 6.58 8.65 9.22
CA VAL A 90 5.93 7.39 9.58
C VAL A 90 4.91 6.95 8.55
N VAL A 91 4.05 7.85 8.05
CA VAL A 91 3.05 7.50 7.01
C VAL A 91 3.72 7.06 5.71
N LEU A 92 4.76 7.76 5.26
CA LEU A 92 5.50 7.39 4.05
C LEU A 92 6.23 6.05 4.24
N GLY A 93 6.82 5.82 5.41
CA GLY A 93 7.46 4.53 5.72
C GLY A 93 6.48 3.37 5.77
N LEU A 94 5.31 3.59 6.37
CA LEU A 94 4.25 2.58 6.43
C LEU A 94 3.65 2.31 5.05
N GLY A 95 3.45 3.36 4.26
CA GLY A 95 3.05 3.24 2.85
C GLY A 95 4.07 2.46 2.04
N GLU A 96 5.36 2.80 2.14
CA GLU A 96 6.44 2.08 1.47
C GLU A 96 6.39 0.59 1.80
N SER A 97 6.29 0.25 3.09
CA SER A 97 6.15 -1.13 3.54
C SER A 97 4.87 -1.81 3.06
N LEU A 98 3.73 -1.10 2.99
CA LEU A 98 2.49 -1.65 2.44
C LEU A 98 2.66 -2.02 0.96
N PHE A 99 3.10 -1.08 0.13
CA PHE A 99 3.25 -1.30 -1.31
C PHE A 99 4.32 -2.34 -1.63
N LEU A 100 5.44 -2.35 -0.90
CA LEU A 100 6.50 -3.33 -1.07
C LEU A 100 6.22 -4.67 -0.35
N ARG A 101 5.08 -4.79 0.33
CA ARG A 101 4.69 -5.94 1.17
C ARG A 101 5.73 -6.32 2.24
N ASP A 102 6.53 -5.35 2.71
CA ASP A 102 7.44 -5.53 3.85
C ASP A 102 6.66 -5.35 5.17
N PHE A 103 5.80 -6.31 5.46
CA PHE A 103 4.95 -6.26 6.66
C PHE A 103 5.77 -6.44 7.95
N ALA A 104 6.96 -7.04 7.89
CA ALA A 104 7.86 -7.09 9.04
C ALA A 104 8.33 -5.68 9.43
N ASN A 105 8.71 -4.85 8.45
CA ASN A 105 9.04 -3.45 8.72
C ASN A 105 7.81 -2.63 9.12
N ALA A 106 6.65 -2.87 8.51
CA ALA A 106 5.41 -2.21 8.92
C ALA A 106 5.07 -2.48 10.39
N TYR A 107 5.22 -3.72 10.85
CA TYR A 107 5.01 -4.11 12.24
C TYR A 107 5.98 -3.37 13.18
N LYS A 108 7.26 -3.31 12.82
CA LYS A 108 8.27 -2.54 13.57
C LYS A 108 7.91 -1.06 13.67
N ILE A 109 7.41 -0.45 12.60
CA ILE A 109 6.97 0.95 12.61
C ILE A 109 5.79 1.13 13.57
N MET A 110 4.77 0.28 13.47
CA MET A 110 3.55 0.40 14.28
C MET A 110 3.81 0.18 15.78
N THR A 111 4.73 -0.73 16.13
CA THR A 111 5.14 -0.98 17.52
C THR A 111 6.10 0.06 18.07
N ARG A 112 6.98 0.64 17.24
CA ARG A 112 7.91 1.71 17.63
C ARG A 112 7.21 3.04 17.90
N TYR A 113 6.13 3.34 17.17
CA TYR A 113 5.44 4.63 17.25
C TYR A 113 3.95 4.50 17.60
N PRO A 114 3.58 3.82 18.70
CA PRO A 114 2.20 3.44 19.00
C PRO A 114 1.26 4.64 19.15
N LYS A 115 1.77 5.78 19.66
CA LYS A 115 1.00 7.03 19.80
C LYS A 115 0.43 7.56 18.49
N LEU A 116 1.06 7.25 17.34
CA LEU A 116 0.55 7.68 16.03
C LEU A 116 -0.65 6.83 15.57
N PHE A 117 -0.87 5.69 16.20
CA PHE A 117 -1.94 4.74 15.90
C PHE A 117 -3.01 4.68 16.99
N GLN A 118 -2.93 5.56 18.01
CA GLN A 118 -3.88 5.56 19.14
C GLN A 118 -5.35 5.66 18.71
N MET A 119 -5.63 6.32 17.58
CA MET A 119 -6.98 6.37 17.01
C MET A 119 -7.54 4.99 16.66
N LEU A 120 -6.68 4.02 16.33
CA LEU A 120 -7.05 2.62 16.12
C LEU A 120 -7.32 1.88 17.44
N ASP A 121 -6.88 2.42 18.59
CA ASP A 121 -7.08 1.82 19.91
C ASP A 121 -8.36 2.32 20.59
N ASP A 122 -8.63 3.62 20.58
CA ASP A 122 -9.71 4.22 21.39
C ASP A 122 -10.79 5.01 20.62
N ARG A 123 -10.61 5.25 19.30
CA ARG A 123 -11.47 6.11 18.45
C ARG A 123 -11.80 7.50 19.03
N GLN A 124 -11.14 7.96 20.10
CA GLN A 124 -11.54 9.18 20.82
C GLN A 124 -11.15 10.48 20.09
N GLN A 125 -10.27 10.41 19.09
CA GLN A 125 -9.81 11.57 18.33
C GLN A 125 -9.84 11.33 16.82
N LEU A 126 -11.03 11.43 16.21
CA LEU A 126 -11.15 11.45 14.75
C LEU A 126 -10.54 12.76 14.22
N ARG A 127 -9.28 12.73 13.78
CA ARG A 127 -8.64 13.86 13.10
C ARG A 127 -8.51 13.56 11.61
N ILE A 128 -8.92 14.50 10.76
CA ILE A 128 -8.79 14.41 9.28
C ILE A 128 -7.35 14.08 8.85
N THR A 129 -6.35 14.52 9.61
CA THR A 129 -4.92 14.23 9.37
C THR A 129 -4.52 12.76 9.55
N GLU A 130 -5.42 11.88 10.01
CA GLU A 130 -5.13 10.48 10.32
C GLU A 130 -5.58 9.51 9.22
N PHE A 131 -6.19 10.01 8.16
CA PHE A 131 -6.83 9.19 7.12
C PHE A 131 -5.97 8.05 6.56
N GLU A 132 -4.75 8.33 6.08
CA GLU A 132 -3.87 7.26 5.55
C GLU A 132 -3.31 6.35 6.64
N VAL A 133 -2.95 6.88 7.80
CA VAL A 133 -2.42 6.03 8.89
C VAL A 133 -3.49 5.09 9.40
N THR A 134 -4.75 5.55 9.46
CA THR A 134 -5.92 4.74 9.80
C THR A 134 -6.16 3.68 8.73
N PHE A 135 -6.10 4.04 7.45
CA PHE A 135 -6.32 3.08 6.36
C PHE A 135 -5.26 1.99 6.33
N ILE A 136 -3.99 2.38 6.23
CA ILE A 136 -2.88 1.44 6.12
C ILE A 136 -2.76 0.62 7.41
N GLY A 137 -2.85 1.27 8.57
CA GLY A 137 -2.82 0.60 9.86
C GLY A 137 -3.97 -0.37 10.05
N GLY A 138 -5.19 -0.03 9.62
CA GLY A 138 -6.35 -0.92 9.66
C GLY A 138 -6.19 -2.14 8.76
N LEU A 139 -5.71 -1.92 7.53
CA LEU A 139 -5.49 -2.98 6.54
C LEU A 139 -4.43 -3.98 7.01
N LEU A 140 -3.30 -3.47 7.53
CA LEU A 140 -2.25 -4.29 8.14
C LEU A 140 -2.71 -5.00 9.41
N SER A 141 -3.59 -4.35 10.20
CA SER A 141 -4.18 -4.99 11.39
C SER A 141 -5.03 -6.19 11.00
N PHE A 142 -5.85 -6.12 9.95
CA PHE A 142 -6.57 -7.32 9.48
C PHE A 142 -5.63 -8.40 8.94
N TYR A 143 -4.55 -8.02 8.27
CA TYR A 143 -3.50 -8.97 7.89
C TYR A 143 -2.92 -9.71 9.11
N TRP A 144 -2.45 -8.99 10.14
CA TRP A 144 -1.88 -9.65 11.33
C TRP A 144 -2.91 -10.36 12.18
N ALA A 145 -4.18 -9.94 12.18
CA ALA A 145 -5.25 -10.68 12.85
C ALA A 145 -5.35 -12.11 12.30
N ARG A 146 -5.13 -12.31 10.98
CA ARG A 146 -5.06 -13.66 10.39
C ARG A 146 -3.79 -14.42 10.75
N GLU A 147 -2.64 -13.76 10.64
CA GLU A 147 -1.34 -14.39 10.84
C GLU A 147 -1.06 -14.76 12.31
N THR A 148 -1.44 -13.89 13.24
CA THR A 148 -1.09 -14.01 14.66
C THR A 148 -2.25 -14.46 15.54
N ARG A 149 -3.50 -14.25 15.09
CA ARG A 149 -4.74 -14.46 15.87
C ARG A 149 -4.82 -13.66 17.17
N GLU A 150 -4.03 -12.59 17.32
CA GLU A 150 -4.13 -11.74 18.51
C GLU A 150 -5.38 -10.82 18.43
N PRO A 151 -6.21 -10.75 19.49
CA PRO A 151 -7.44 -9.95 19.49
C PRO A 151 -7.25 -8.45 19.27
N GLN A 152 -6.07 -7.92 19.63
CA GLN A 152 -5.78 -6.49 19.46
C GLN A 152 -5.83 -6.06 17.99
N TRP A 153 -5.39 -6.93 17.07
CA TRP A 153 -5.31 -6.59 15.65
C TRP A 153 -6.69 -6.57 15.00
N ILE A 154 -7.58 -7.51 15.35
CA ILE A 154 -8.95 -7.47 14.84
C ILE A 154 -9.67 -6.21 15.33
N GLN A 155 -9.49 -5.82 16.59
CA GLN A 155 -10.10 -4.61 17.14
C GLN A 155 -9.60 -3.34 16.44
N ARG A 156 -8.28 -3.22 16.19
CA ARG A 156 -7.71 -2.10 15.44
C ARG A 156 -8.25 -2.01 14.02
N GLY A 157 -8.35 -3.16 13.33
CA GLY A 157 -8.96 -3.24 12.00
C GLY A 157 -10.42 -2.80 12.01
N MET A 158 -11.21 -3.25 12.98
CA MET A 158 -12.61 -2.85 13.12
C MET A 158 -12.77 -1.34 13.40
N ASN A 159 -11.91 -0.77 14.24
CA ASN A 159 -11.91 0.67 14.51
C ASN A 159 -11.59 1.51 13.26
N ALA A 160 -10.64 1.03 12.43
CA ALA A 160 -10.37 1.63 11.13
C ALA A 160 -11.58 1.52 10.19
N LEU A 161 -12.18 0.33 10.09
CA LEU A 161 -13.33 0.08 9.22
C LEU A 161 -14.51 1.00 9.59
N ALA A 162 -14.82 1.14 10.87
CA ALA A 162 -15.88 2.02 11.35
C ALA A 162 -15.60 3.49 10.99
N ALA A 163 -14.34 3.95 11.09
CA ALA A 163 -13.99 5.32 10.67
C ALA A 163 -14.15 5.52 9.17
N PHE A 164 -13.77 4.53 8.37
CA PHE A 164 -13.96 4.58 6.92
C PHE A 164 -15.42 4.48 6.51
N GLU A 165 -16.27 3.82 7.31
CA GLU A 165 -17.71 3.85 7.10
C GLU A 165 -18.25 5.28 7.22
N ASP A 166 -17.91 5.97 8.32
CA ASP A 166 -18.31 7.36 8.57
C ASP A 166 -17.76 8.30 7.48
N TRP A 167 -16.48 8.16 7.12
CA TRP A 167 -15.85 8.98 6.09
C TRP A 167 -16.36 8.69 4.67
N SER A 168 -16.80 7.47 4.38
CA SER A 168 -17.42 7.11 3.09
C SER A 168 -18.79 7.76 2.91
N LYS A 169 -19.54 7.98 3.99
CA LYS A 169 -20.81 8.73 3.95
C LYS A 169 -20.58 10.21 3.65
N LEU A 170 -19.49 10.78 4.16
CA LEU A 170 -19.14 12.20 3.95
C LEU A 170 -18.51 12.46 2.57
N SER A 171 -17.64 11.58 2.11
CA SER A 171 -16.95 11.70 0.82
C SER A 171 -16.80 10.32 0.16
N PRO A 172 -17.85 9.86 -0.56
CA PRO A 172 -17.82 8.56 -1.22
C PRO A 172 -16.70 8.43 -2.25
N TRP A 173 -16.42 9.51 -2.99
CA TRP A 173 -15.36 9.51 -4.01
C TRP A 173 -13.97 9.24 -3.40
N ASP A 174 -13.69 9.78 -2.21
CA ASP A 174 -12.39 9.62 -1.59
C ASP A 174 -12.32 8.35 -0.74
N SER A 175 -13.32 8.05 0.07
CA SER A 175 -13.17 7.04 1.14
C SER A 175 -13.78 5.68 0.82
N LEU A 176 -14.66 5.56 -0.19
CA LEU A 176 -15.48 4.37 -0.37
C LEU A 176 -14.66 3.13 -0.79
N HIS A 177 -13.66 3.27 -1.67
CA HIS A 177 -12.78 2.14 -2.01
C HIS A 177 -11.99 1.63 -0.81
N ARG A 178 -11.52 2.53 0.08
CA ARG A 178 -10.79 2.17 1.29
C ARG A 178 -11.70 1.43 2.28
N TYR A 179 -12.94 1.89 2.44
CA TYR A 179 -13.96 1.19 3.20
C TYR A 179 -14.19 -0.23 2.67
N HIS A 180 -14.41 -0.38 1.37
CA HIS A 180 -14.64 -1.69 0.76
C HIS A 180 -13.43 -2.62 0.89
N LEU A 181 -12.21 -2.11 0.75
CA LEU A 181 -11.01 -2.93 0.90
C LEU A 181 -10.81 -3.39 2.35
N LEU A 182 -11.02 -2.50 3.33
CA LEU A 182 -11.00 -2.88 4.75
C LEU A 182 -12.07 -3.93 5.07
N LYS A 183 -13.27 -3.79 4.49
CA LYS A 183 -14.37 -4.74 4.66
C LYS A 183 -14.04 -6.10 4.02
N ALA A 184 -13.38 -6.11 2.87
CA ALA A 184 -12.92 -7.33 2.22
C ALA A 184 -11.93 -8.10 3.10
N GLU A 185 -10.96 -7.39 3.67
CA GLU A 185 -9.97 -8.00 4.56
C GLU A 185 -10.55 -8.46 5.90
N LEU A 186 -11.57 -7.77 6.42
CA LEU A 186 -12.34 -8.27 7.56
C LEU A 186 -13.01 -9.62 7.21
N HIS A 187 -13.76 -9.70 6.12
CA HIS A 187 -14.43 -10.95 5.71
C HIS A 187 -13.43 -12.06 5.42
N HIS A 188 -12.29 -11.74 4.78
CA HIS A 188 -11.19 -12.68 4.59
C HIS A 188 -10.67 -13.20 5.94
N SER A 189 -10.48 -12.32 6.93
CA SER A 189 -10.06 -12.74 8.28
C SER A 189 -11.06 -13.62 9.02
N GLN A 190 -12.33 -13.56 8.64
CA GLN A 190 -13.43 -14.37 9.18
C GLN A 190 -13.69 -15.66 8.39
N GLY A 191 -13.05 -15.84 7.22
CA GLY A 191 -13.33 -16.95 6.32
C GLY A 191 -14.63 -16.83 5.53
N ASP A 192 -15.25 -15.64 5.49
CA ASP A 192 -16.46 -15.39 4.69
C ASP A 192 -16.08 -15.06 3.24
N THR A 193 -15.85 -16.12 2.46
CA THR A 193 -15.39 -16.03 1.08
C THR A 193 -16.32 -15.21 0.18
N ILE A 194 -17.63 -15.38 0.32
CA ILE A 194 -18.61 -14.71 -0.57
C ILE A 194 -18.56 -13.20 -0.34
N ARG A 195 -18.66 -12.76 0.92
CA ARG A 195 -18.64 -11.33 1.22
C ARG A 195 -17.27 -10.69 1.00
N ALA A 196 -16.19 -11.45 1.15
CA ALA A 196 -14.85 -10.99 0.79
C ALA A 196 -14.77 -10.65 -0.71
N ILE A 197 -15.23 -11.57 -1.58
CA ILE A 197 -15.27 -11.36 -3.04
C ILE A 197 -16.06 -10.10 -3.39
N GLU A 198 -17.30 -9.98 -2.90
CA GLU A 198 -18.16 -8.82 -3.16
C GLU A 198 -17.50 -7.50 -2.75
N SER A 199 -16.79 -7.52 -1.62
CA SER A 199 -16.11 -6.34 -1.08
C SER A 199 -14.86 -5.98 -1.89
N PHE A 200 -14.08 -6.97 -2.35
CA PHE A 200 -12.96 -6.74 -3.25
C PHE A 200 -13.42 -6.17 -4.59
N ASP A 201 -14.45 -6.76 -5.19
CA ASP A 201 -15.00 -6.28 -6.46
C ASP A 201 -15.51 -4.84 -6.34
N ALA A 202 -16.18 -4.50 -5.23
CA ALA A 202 -16.62 -3.13 -4.95
C ALA A 202 -15.45 -2.14 -4.82
N ALA A 203 -14.36 -2.53 -4.13
CA ALA A 203 -13.17 -1.70 -3.99
C ALA A 203 -12.50 -1.45 -5.36
N ILE A 204 -12.33 -2.50 -6.18
CA ILE A 204 -11.71 -2.43 -7.51
C ILE A 204 -12.58 -1.61 -8.47
N ALA A 205 -13.90 -1.79 -8.46
CA ALA A 205 -14.81 -1.02 -9.31
C ALA A 205 -14.79 0.47 -8.97
N ASN A 206 -14.76 0.82 -7.68
CA ASN A 206 -14.72 2.23 -7.24
C ASN A 206 -13.42 2.92 -7.65
N THR A 207 -12.26 2.28 -7.44
CA THR A 207 -10.95 2.85 -7.82
C THR A 207 -10.83 3.06 -9.33
N LYS A 208 -11.31 2.10 -10.13
CA LYS A 208 -11.37 2.22 -11.60
C LYS A 208 -12.23 3.39 -12.06
N LYS A 209 -13.44 3.53 -11.51
CA LYS A 209 -14.36 4.62 -11.83
C LYS A 209 -13.72 6.00 -11.62
N HIS A 210 -12.83 6.10 -10.64
CA HIS A 210 -12.20 7.35 -10.22
C HIS A 210 -10.73 7.49 -10.63
N HIS A 211 -10.21 6.59 -11.46
CA HIS A 211 -8.83 6.59 -11.95
C HIS A 211 -7.76 6.64 -10.84
N GLN A 212 -8.05 5.98 -9.71
CA GLN A 212 -7.16 5.91 -8.55
C GLN A 212 -6.18 4.75 -8.71
N TYR A 213 -5.21 4.88 -9.64
CA TYR A 213 -4.33 3.78 -10.04
C TYR A 213 -3.56 3.12 -8.89
N SER A 214 -3.08 3.89 -7.91
CA SER A 214 -2.37 3.35 -6.75
C SER A 214 -3.25 2.42 -5.90
N TYR A 215 -4.50 2.83 -5.65
CA TYR A 215 -5.46 2.04 -4.89
C TYR A 215 -6.06 0.89 -5.70
N GLU A 216 -6.25 1.06 -7.02
CA GLU A 216 -6.61 -0.04 -7.92
C GLU A 216 -5.55 -1.14 -7.87
N ALA A 217 -4.27 -0.75 -7.92
CA ALA A 217 -3.15 -1.68 -7.86
C ALA A 217 -3.10 -2.44 -6.54
N ILE A 218 -3.23 -1.74 -5.40
CA ILE A 218 -3.30 -2.37 -4.07
C ILE A 218 -4.52 -3.30 -3.96
N ALA A 219 -5.71 -2.83 -4.35
CA ALA A 219 -6.93 -3.63 -4.22
C ALA A 219 -6.84 -4.93 -5.04
N CYS A 220 -6.33 -4.84 -6.27
CA CYS A 220 -6.08 -6.02 -7.10
C CYS A 220 -5.00 -6.93 -6.51
N GLU A 221 -3.91 -6.38 -5.96
CA GLU A 221 -2.85 -7.19 -5.34
C GLU A 221 -3.37 -7.96 -4.12
N TRP A 222 -4.12 -7.30 -3.25
CA TRP A 222 -4.71 -7.93 -2.07
C TRP A 222 -5.78 -8.97 -2.46
N ALA A 223 -6.61 -8.68 -3.47
CA ALA A 223 -7.53 -9.66 -4.03
C ALA A 223 -6.81 -10.87 -4.63
N ALA A 224 -5.67 -10.69 -5.30
CA ALA A 224 -4.88 -11.80 -5.83
C ALA A 224 -4.41 -12.75 -4.72
N HIS A 225 -3.89 -12.20 -3.62
CA HIS A 225 -3.49 -13.01 -2.45
C HIS A 225 -4.67 -13.71 -1.77
N PHE A 226 -5.85 -13.09 -1.75
CA PHE A 226 -7.07 -13.74 -1.29
C PHE A 226 -7.51 -14.89 -2.21
N TYR A 227 -7.49 -14.70 -3.52
CA TYR A 227 -7.85 -15.77 -4.47
C TYR A 227 -6.86 -16.93 -4.39
N ASP A 228 -5.58 -16.63 -4.17
CA ASP A 228 -4.52 -17.62 -3.95
C ASP A 228 -4.79 -18.44 -2.67
N SER A 229 -5.17 -17.79 -1.56
CA SER A 229 -5.44 -18.46 -0.29
C SER A 229 -6.65 -19.41 -0.34
N ILE A 230 -7.60 -19.17 -1.25
CA ILE A 230 -8.74 -20.07 -1.50
C ILE A 230 -8.52 -21.03 -2.68
N GLY A 231 -7.32 -21.06 -3.27
CA GLY A 231 -6.95 -21.99 -4.35
C GLY A 231 -7.47 -21.64 -5.74
N ASN A 232 -7.94 -20.41 -5.97
CA ASN A 232 -8.46 -19.95 -7.27
C ASN A 232 -7.36 -19.33 -8.15
N ASN A 233 -6.51 -20.18 -8.72
CA ASN A 233 -5.34 -19.77 -9.51
C ASN A 233 -5.68 -18.87 -10.72
N ASP A 234 -6.83 -19.09 -11.37
CA ASP A 234 -7.23 -18.29 -12.53
C ASP A 234 -7.55 -16.85 -12.13
N LYS A 235 -8.30 -16.67 -11.04
CA LYS A 235 -8.57 -15.34 -10.48
C LYS A 235 -7.33 -14.69 -9.89
N THR A 236 -6.44 -15.46 -9.27
CA THR A 236 -5.13 -14.96 -8.82
C THR A 236 -4.38 -14.33 -9.99
N LYS A 237 -4.19 -15.05 -11.11
CA LYS A 237 -3.52 -14.54 -12.32
C LYS A 237 -4.21 -13.30 -12.89
N GLU A 238 -5.54 -13.32 -12.98
CA GLU A 238 -6.33 -12.19 -13.46
C GLU A 238 -6.09 -10.93 -12.61
N MET A 239 -6.13 -11.06 -11.28
CA MET A 239 -5.93 -9.94 -10.37
C MET A 239 -4.50 -9.42 -10.37
N ILE A 240 -3.50 -10.30 -10.51
CA ILE A 240 -2.09 -9.90 -10.67
C ILE A 240 -1.91 -9.05 -11.92
N GLN A 241 -2.46 -9.48 -13.05
CA GLN A 241 -2.33 -8.72 -14.30
C GLN A 241 -2.95 -7.33 -14.16
N LYS A 242 -4.15 -7.24 -13.55
CA LYS A 242 -4.80 -5.95 -13.28
C LYS A 242 -3.96 -5.07 -12.34
N SER A 243 -3.41 -5.65 -11.28
CA SER A 243 -2.55 -4.94 -10.33
C SER A 243 -1.28 -4.41 -11.01
N HIS A 244 -0.63 -5.26 -11.80
CA HIS A 244 0.54 -4.90 -12.60
C HIS A 244 0.23 -3.71 -13.53
N ASP A 245 -0.84 -3.81 -14.32
CA ASP A 245 -1.19 -2.75 -15.28
C ASP A 245 -1.53 -1.42 -14.58
N ALA A 246 -2.17 -1.49 -13.41
CA ALA A 246 -2.44 -0.31 -12.59
C ALA A 246 -1.14 0.30 -12.03
N TYR A 247 -0.20 -0.51 -11.54
CA TYR A 247 1.13 -0.03 -11.12
C TYR A 247 1.91 0.62 -12.26
N ILE A 248 1.88 0.03 -13.46
CA ILE A 248 2.50 0.62 -14.66
C ILE A 248 1.85 1.97 -15.00
N LYS A 249 0.51 2.06 -15.01
CA LYS A 249 -0.20 3.32 -15.27
C LYS A 249 0.12 4.40 -14.23
N TRP A 250 0.30 4.02 -12.97
CA TRP A 250 0.72 4.91 -11.90
C TRP A 250 2.20 5.33 -12.01
N GLY A 251 3.05 4.51 -12.63
CA GLY A 251 4.50 4.73 -12.78
C GLY A 251 5.35 4.04 -11.71
N ALA A 252 4.77 3.09 -10.96
CA ALA A 252 5.47 2.26 -9.98
C ALA A 252 6.10 1.03 -10.67
N VAL A 253 6.97 1.29 -11.66
CA VAL A 253 7.50 0.25 -12.57
C VAL A 253 8.30 -0.82 -11.82
N LYS A 254 9.23 -0.41 -10.94
CA LYS A 254 10.00 -1.36 -10.13
C LYS A 254 9.11 -2.25 -9.26
N LYS A 255 8.03 -1.70 -8.68
CA LYS A 255 7.04 -2.50 -7.94
C LYS A 255 6.25 -3.44 -8.86
N ALA A 256 5.85 -3.01 -10.04
CA ALA A 256 5.18 -3.85 -11.03
C ALA A 256 6.04 -5.05 -11.45
N GLU A 257 7.34 -4.83 -11.71
CA GLU A 257 8.29 -5.90 -12.03
C GLU A 257 8.47 -6.90 -10.87
N ALA A 258 8.54 -6.39 -9.63
CA ALA A 258 8.64 -7.23 -8.45
C ALA A 258 7.38 -8.09 -8.23
N LEU A 259 6.20 -7.57 -8.56
CA LEU A 259 4.94 -8.31 -8.49
C LEU A 259 4.94 -9.53 -9.41
N ILE A 260 5.45 -9.42 -10.64
CA ILE A 260 5.53 -10.55 -11.57
C ILE A 260 6.51 -11.62 -11.04
N LYS A 261 7.64 -11.21 -10.47
CA LYS A 261 8.66 -12.13 -9.94
C LYS A 261 8.17 -12.97 -8.76
N LEU A 262 7.31 -12.39 -7.90
CA LEU A 262 6.68 -13.10 -6.78
C LEU A 262 5.88 -14.34 -7.23
N LEU A 263 5.45 -14.40 -8.50
CA LEU A 263 4.58 -15.46 -9.01
C LEU A 263 5.21 -16.31 -10.12
N GLN A 264 6.42 -15.98 -10.58
CA GLN A 264 7.29 -16.94 -11.30
C GLN A 264 7.73 -18.10 -10.39
N VAL A 265 7.49 -18.00 -9.07
CA VAL A 265 7.70 -19.08 -8.07
C VAL A 265 6.44 -19.95 -7.89
N VAL A 266 5.37 -19.77 -8.68
CA VAL A 266 4.39 -20.85 -8.92
C VAL A 266 4.87 -21.60 -10.15
N PRO A 267 5.58 -22.74 -10.02
CA PRO A 267 5.99 -23.48 -11.19
C PRO A 267 4.71 -24.04 -11.81
N SER A 268 4.30 -23.48 -12.93
CA SER A 268 3.48 -24.19 -13.90
C SER A 268 4.32 -25.32 -14.49
N VAL A 269 4.58 -26.36 -13.70
CA VAL A 269 4.93 -27.68 -14.22
C VAL A 269 3.60 -28.40 -14.42
N ILE A 270 2.98 -28.13 -15.56
CA ILE A 270 2.21 -29.16 -16.24
C ILE A 270 2.84 -29.26 -17.63
N PRO A 271 3.78 -30.19 -17.87
CA PRO A 271 4.15 -30.55 -19.22
C PRO A 271 2.91 -31.18 -19.85
N SER A 272 2.32 -30.45 -20.78
CA SER A 272 1.27 -30.91 -21.69
C SER A 272 1.83 -32.00 -22.60
N THR A 273 2.01 -33.21 -22.06
CA THR A 273 2.34 -34.44 -22.81
C THR A 273 1.89 -35.68 -22.02
N MET A 274 0.60 -35.84 -21.74
CA MET A 274 -0.08 -37.15 -21.57
C MET A 274 -1.59 -37.01 -21.78
N GLN A 275 -2.02 -36.30 -22.82
CA GLN A 275 -3.44 -36.25 -23.23
C GLN A 275 -3.72 -36.97 -24.55
N ASN A 276 -2.77 -37.72 -25.09
CA ASN A 276 -3.02 -38.56 -26.25
C ASN A 276 -2.11 -39.77 -26.26
N GLN A 277 -2.52 -40.85 -25.59
CA GLN A 277 -2.53 -42.22 -26.15
C GLN A 277 -3.64 -43.04 -25.47
N ASN A 278 -4.76 -43.18 -26.19
CA ASN A 278 -5.61 -44.38 -26.30
C ASN A 278 -6.29 -45.00 -25.05
N GLN A 279 -7.61 -44.81 -24.97
CA GLN A 279 -8.56 -45.84 -24.48
C GLN A 279 -8.51 -47.11 -25.37
N PRO A 280 -9.28 -48.18 -25.09
CA PRO A 280 -9.38 -49.00 -23.87
C PRO A 280 -9.24 -50.51 -24.21
N SER A 281 -8.96 -51.38 -23.24
CA SER A 281 -9.38 -52.79 -23.36
C SER A 281 -9.59 -53.47 -22.01
N MET A 282 -10.80 -53.97 -21.84
CA MET A 282 -11.24 -54.95 -20.86
C MET A 282 -10.23 -56.10 -20.68
N SER A 283 -10.13 -56.64 -19.45
CA SER A 283 -10.56 -58.01 -19.15
C SER A 283 -10.15 -58.45 -17.73
N PHE A 284 -11.13 -58.95 -16.98
CA PHE A 284 -11.11 -59.95 -15.93
C PHE A 284 -9.75 -60.60 -15.55
N LEU A 285 -9.37 -60.50 -14.28
CA LEU A 285 -9.50 -61.56 -13.25
C LEU A 285 -9.07 -61.01 -11.88
#